data_AF-A0A4U7JKW9-F1
#
_entry.id   AF-A0A4U7JKW9-F1
#
_cell.length_a   1.000
_cell.length_b   1.000
_cell.length_c   1.000
_cell.angle_alpha   90.00
_cell.angle_beta   90.00
_cell.angle_gamma   90.00
#
_symmetry.space_group_name_H-M   'P 1'
#
loop_
_entity.id
_entity.type
_entity.pdbx_description
1 polymer ?
#
loop_
_entity_poly.entity_id
_entity_poly.type
_entity_poly.pdbx_seq_one_letter_code
_entity_poly.pdbx_strand_id
1 'polypeptide(L)'
;MGIVYIGLGAIVLAFIILINIADYSILTYKRNAISKAMDYAVNAAVQELNLNQSIMGLADGFSEDTGNRSLDGIKIDIDMAQKTFLTVFYENYNSSNFCIDEELLLCATHTIEQNLKYIIKAGNGQISEGNIENPAFLESRINQAINQYWANSEDASNVFINGNEKTNIIEKGVYLFAFIKDIKIKGLYSQRTTSLSSFAGAKVERKK
;
A
#
# COMPACT_ATOMS: atom_id res chain seq x y z
N MET A 1 -54.15 -20.26 -11.04
CA MET A 1 -53.23 -19.30 -11.70
C MET A 1 -52.48 -18.42 -10.71
N GLY A 2 -53.11 -17.73 -9.75
CA GLY A 2 -52.41 -16.86 -8.78
C GLY A 2 -51.29 -17.54 -7.97
N ILE A 3 -51.50 -18.77 -7.51
CA ILE A 3 -50.49 -19.56 -6.77
C ILE A 3 -49.23 -19.84 -7.62
N VAL A 4 -49.42 -20.06 -8.93
CA VAL A 4 -48.30 -20.30 -9.88
C VAL A 4 -47.49 -19.01 -10.06
N TYR A 5 -48.15 -17.86 -10.17
CA TYR A 5 -47.47 -16.56 -10.27
C TYR A 5 -46.71 -16.19 -8.99
N ILE A 6 -47.27 -16.48 -7.82
CA ILE A 6 -46.59 -16.26 -6.52
C ILE A 6 -45.36 -17.18 -6.41
N GLY A 7 -45.49 -18.45 -6.77
CA GLY A 7 -44.37 -19.40 -6.79
C GLY A 7 -43.26 -18.99 -7.76
N LEU A 8 -43.62 -18.55 -8.97
CA LEU A 8 -42.66 -18.04 -9.96
C LEU A 8 -41.96 -16.78 -9.46
N GLY A 9 -42.70 -15.85 -8.84
CA GLY A 9 -42.14 -14.62 -8.26
C GLY A 9 -41.15 -14.91 -7.14
N ALA A 10 -41.45 -15.86 -6.26
CA ALA A 10 -40.53 -16.27 -5.19
C ALA A 10 -39.24 -16.88 -5.74
N ILE A 11 -39.33 -17.70 -6.80
CA ILE A 11 -38.15 -18.30 -7.46
C ILE A 11 -37.28 -17.22 -8.10
N VAL A 12 -37.88 -16.29 -8.85
CA VAL A 12 -37.14 -15.18 -9.48
C VAL A 12 -36.43 -14.33 -8.43
N LEU A 13 -37.09 -14.01 -7.31
CA LEU A 13 -36.50 -13.25 -6.22
C LEU A 13 -35.32 -14.00 -5.58
N ALA A 14 -35.45 -15.32 -5.36
CA ALA A 14 -34.35 -16.15 -4.87
C ALA A 14 -33.15 -16.16 -5.83
N PHE A 15 -33.38 -16.23 -7.14
CA PHE A 15 -32.32 -16.16 -8.15
C PHE A 15 -31.59 -14.80 -8.13
N ILE A 16 -32.33 -13.70 -8.03
CA ILE A 16 -31.73 -12.36 -7.94
C ILE A 16 -30.82 -12.27 -6.70
N ILE A 17 -31.27 -12.76 -5.54
CA ILE A 17 -30.45 -12.76 -4.32
C ILE A 17 -29.18 -13.59 -4.52
N LEU A 18 -29.28 -14.80 -5.07
CA LEU A 18 -28.13 -15.66 -5.32
C LEU A 18 -27.11 -15.02 -6.26
N ILE A 19 -27.58 -14.36 -7.33
CA ILE A 19 -26.74 -13.66 -8.30
C ILE A 19 -25.99 -12.50 -7.63
N ASN A 20 -26.66 -11.73 -6.76
CA ASN A 20 -26.01 -10.65 -6.00
C ASN A 20 -24.96 -11.19 -5.02
N ILE A 21 -25.24 -12.30 -4.32
CA ILE A 21 -24.28 -12.93 -3.42
C ILE A 21 -23.05 -13.45 -4.20
N ALA A 22 -23.29 -14.09 -5.34
CA ALA A 22 -22.21 -14.60 -6.19
C ALA A 22 -21.33 -13.45 -6.72
N ASP A 23 -21.94 -12.34 -7.18
CA ASP A 23 -21.22 -11.16 -7.64
C ASP A 23 -20.35 -10.55 -6.53
N TYR A 24 -20.92 -10.38 -5.33
CA TYR A 24 -20.19 -9.88 -4.17
C TYR A 24 -19.06 -10.81 -3.70
N SER A 25 -19.26 -12.13 -3.78
CA SER A 25 -18.24 -13.12 -3.45
C SER A 25 -17.02 -13.00 -4.38
N ILE A 26 -17.25 -12.85 -5.69
CA ILE A 26 -16.17 -12.67 -6.67
C ILE A 26 -15.44 -11.35 -6.44
N LEU A 27 -16.17 -10.25 -6.17
CA LEU A 27 -15.58 -8.96 -5.84
C LEU A 27 -14.65 -9.07 -4.63
N THR A 28 -15.10 -9.75 -3.58
CA THR A 28 -14.33 -9.92 -2.33
C THR A 28 -13.10 -10.80 -2.57
N TYR A 29 -13.25 -11.90 -3.31
CA TYR A 29 -12.14 -12.79 -3.67
C TYR A 29 -11.04 -12.03 -4.43
N LYS A 30 -11.41 -11.28 -5.47
CA LYS A 30 -10.45 -10.48 -6.26
C LYS A 30 -9.81 -9.38 -5.42
N ARG A 31 -10.59 -8.64 -4.62
CA ARG A 31 -10.05 -7.63 -3.70
C ARG A 31 -9.00 -8.21 -2.77
N ASN A 32 -9.27 -9.38 -2.20
CA ASN A 32 -8.33 -10.06 -1.30
C ASN A 32 -7.09 -10.56 -2.03
N ALA A 33 -7.20 -11.02 -3.28
CA ALA A 33 -6.06 -11.39 -4.10
C ALA A 33 -5.15 -10.19 -4.38
N ILE A 34 -5.73 -9.05 -4.76
CA ILE A 34 -5.01 -7.79 -4.98
C ILE A 34 -4.34 -7.32 -3.69
N SER A 35 -5.05 -7.34 -2.56
CA SER A 35 -4.50 -6.99 -1.25
C SER A 35 -3.30 -7.86 -0.89
N LYS A 36 -3.37 -9.17 -1.11
CA LYS A 36 -2.23 -10.07 -0.86
C LYS A 36 -1.05 -9.80 -1.78
N ALA A 37 -1.30 -9.57 -3.06
CA ALA A 37 -0.25 -9.22 -4.02
C ALA A 37 0.43 -7.90 -3.63
N MET A 38 -0.36 -6.92 -3.16
CA MET A 38 0.15 -5.66 -2.62
C MET A 38 1.04 -5.90 -1.39
N ASP A 39 0.59 -6.72 -0.43
CA ASP A 39 1.39 -7.02 0.77
C ASP A 39 2.71 -7.72 0.42
N TYR A 40 2.72 -8.65 -0.53
CA TYR A 40 3.95 -9.27 -1.00
C TYR A 40 4.87 -8.27 -1.70
N ALA A 41 4.31 -7.40 -2.54
CA ALA A 41 5.05 -6.37 -3.24
C ALA A 41 5.69 -5.35 -2.29
N VAL A 42 4.96 -4.86 -1.27
CA VAL A 42 5.52 -3.93 -0.27
C VAL A 42 6.64 -4.61 0.53
N ASN A 43 6.43 -5.86 0.96
CA ASN A 43 7.45 -6.59 1.73
C ASN A 43 8.72 -6.90 0.92
N ALA A 44 8.61 -7.08 -0.39
CA ALA A 44 9.77 -7.22 -1.25
C ALA A 44 10.46 -5.86 -1.48
N ALA A 45 9.69 -4.83 -1.83
CA ALA A 45 10.19 -3.51 -2.16
C ALA A 45 10.86 -2.78 -0.99
N VAL A 46 10.43 -3.02 0.25
CA VAL A 46 11.05 -2.42 1.45
C VAL A 46 12.49 -2.90 1.67
N GLN A 47 12.90 -4.01 1.04
CA GLN A 47 14.26 -4.56 1.13
C GLN A 47 15.23 -3.95 0.12
N GLU A 48 14.75 -3.13 -0.81
CA GLU A 48 15.58 -2.46 -1.81
C GLU A 48 16.32 -1.27 -1.18
N LEU A 49 17.41 -1.55 -0.48
CA LEU A 49 18.21 -0.54 0.19
C LEU A 49 19.15 0.18 -0.80
N ASN A 50 19.26 1.49 -0.67
CA ASN A 50 20.26 2.27 -1.38
C ASN A 50 21.63 2.07 -0.72
N LEU A 51 22.41 1.13 -1.25
CA LEU A 51 23.71 0.75 -0.69
C LEU A 51 24.67 1.94 -0.56
N ASN A 52 24.71 2.86 -1.54
CA ASN A 52 25.62 4.00 -1.55
C ASN A 52 25.28 5.04 -0.48
N GLN A 53 24.00 5.29 -0.25
CA GLN A 53 23.54 6.26 0.75
C GLN A 53 23.39 5.65 2.15
N SER A 54 23.37 4.32 2.24
CA SER A 54 23.21 3.58 3.50
C SER A 54 24.55 3.06 4.06
N ILE A 55 25.71 3.38 3.46
CA ILE A 55 27.02 2.83 3.88
C ILE A 55 27.28 3.11 5.37
N MET A 56 27.06 4.36 5.81
CA MET A 56 27.26 4.75 7.21
C MET A 56 26.25 4.05 8.14
N GLY A 57 24.96 4.03 7.80
CA GLY A 57 23.94 3.35 8.61
C GLY A 57 24.09 1.82 8.66
N LEU A 58 24.60 1.20 7.60
CA LEU A 58 24.93 -0.23 7.55
C LEU A 58 26.22 -0.55 8.32
N ALA A 59 27.17 0.38 8.39
CA ALA A 59 28.41 0.25 9.16
C ALA A 59 28.19 0.48 10.67
N ASP A 60 27.37 1.47 11.02
CA ASP A 60 27.04 1.86 12.41
C ASP A 60 25.84 1.09 12.98
N GLY A 61 25.26 0.17 12.20
CA GLY A 61 24.01 -0.55 12.51
C GLY A 61 24.06 -1.47 13.73
N PHE A 62 25.16 -1.46 14.51
CA PHE A 62 25.33 -2.21 15.74
C PHE A 62 25.79 -1.28 16.87
N SER A 63 24.92 -1.04 17.86
CA SER A 63 25.34 -0.46 19.12
C SER A 63 26.02 -1.55 19.95
N GLU A 64 27.34 -1.45 20.15
CA GLU A 64 28.12 -2.38 21.00
C GLU A 64 27.60 -2.43 22.44
N ASP A 65 26.96 -1.35 22.92
CA ASP A 65 26.46 -1.23 24.29
C ASP A 65 25.08 -1.87 24.53
N THR A 66 24.22 -1.94 23.51
CA THR A 66 22.81 -2.40 23.68
C THR A 66 22.49 -3.67 22.91
N GLY A 67 23.33 -4.09 21.96
CA GLY A 67 23.05 -5.22 21.08
C GLY A 67 21.87 -5.01 20.12
N ASN A 68 21.26 -3.81 20.13
CA ASN A 68 20.16 -3.45 19.27
C ASN A 68 20.68 -2.97 17.92
N ARG A 69 19.98 -3.39 16.85
CA ARG A 69 20.27 -2.94 15.49
C ARG A 69 19.80 -1.50 15.32
N SER A 70 20.71 -0.60 14.98
CA SER A 70 20.34 0.75 14.56
C SER A 70 19.97 0.70 13.07
N LEU A 71 18.77 1.17 12.73
CA LEU A 71 18.35 1.38 11.34
C LEU A 71 18.61 2.83 10.89
N ASP A 72 19.31 3.61 11.72
CA ASP A 72 19.57 5.02 11.44
C ASP A 72 20.51 5.17 10.23
N GLY A 73 20.17 6.08 9.33
CA GLY A 73 20.93 6.29 8.09
C GLY A 73 20.74 5.22 7.01
N ILE A 74 19.92 4.19 7.21
CA ILE A 74 19.54 3.24 6.15
C ILE A 74 18.41 3.85 5.32
N LYS A 75 18.59 3.86 3.99
CA LYS A 75 17.62 4.42 3.05
C LYS A 75 17.15 3.39 2.05
N ILE A 76 15.86 3.42 1.73
CA ILE A 76 15.28 2.65 0.63
C ILE A 76 15.57 3.39 -0.68
N ASP A 77 16.03 2.66 -1.69
CA ASP A 77 16.08 3.16 -3.07
C ASP A 77 14.66 3.15 -3.65
N ILE A 78 14.01 4.31 -3.70
CA ILE A 78 12.61 4.44 -4.13
C ILE A 78 12.41 3.98 -5.59
N ASP A 79 13.43 4.12 -6.45
CA ASP A 79 13.35 3.76 -7.86
C ASP A 79 13.42 2.24 -8.04
N MET A 80 14.34 1.58 -7.33
CA MET A 80 14.40 0.12 -7.30
C MET A 80 13.19 -0.47 -6.57
N ALA A 81 12.79 0.12 -5.43
CA ALA A 81 11.61 -0.29 -4.69
C ALA A 81 10.35 -0.24 -5.57
N GLN A 82 10.16 0.79 -6.40
CA GLN A 82 9.03 0.86 -7.34
C GLN A 82 9.08 -0.27 -8.38
N LYS A 83 10.25 -0.54 -8.96
CA LYS A 83 10.41 -1.61 -9.95
C LYS A 83 10.14 -2.98 -9.33
N THR A 84 10.72 -3.26 -8.15
CA THR A 84 10.50 -4.50 -7.41
C THR A 84 9.04 -4.63 -7.00
N PHE A 85 8.41 -3.54 -6.54
CA PHE A 85 6.99 -3.51 -6.20
C PHE A 85 6.13 -3.93 -7.38
N LEU A 86 6.27 -3.25 -8.53
CA LEU A 86 5.48 -3.55 -9.73
C LEU A 86 5.72 -4.97 -10.24
N THR A 87 6.98 -5.41 -10.24
CA THR A 87 7.36 -6.77 -10.68
C THR A 87 6.68 -7.83 -9.81
N VAL A 88 6.85 -7.76 -8.49
CA VAL A 88 6.27 -8.73 -7.56
C VAL A 88 4.74 -8.64 -7.55
N PHE A 89 4.19 -7.44 -7.68
CA PHE A 89 2.75 -7.25 -7.77
C PHE A 89 2.17 -7.96 -9.00
N TYR A 90 2.73 -7.74 -10.19
CA TYR A 90 2.23 -8.35 -11.43
C TYR A 90 2.52 -9.85 -11.52
N GLU A 91 3.58 -10.36 -10.88
CA GLU A 91 3.81 -11.79 -10.74
C GLU A 91 2.72 -12.47 -9.88
N ASN A 92 2.23 -11.79 -8.84
CA ASN A 92 1.23 -12.33 -7.91
C ASN A 92 -0.22 -12.00 -8.31
N TYR A 93 -0.42 -10.99 -9.16
CA TYR A 93 -1.73 -10.61 -9.70
C TYR A 93 -1.60 -10.18 -11.15
N ASN A 94 -1.55 -11.18 -12.04
CA ASN A 94 -1.54 -10.93 -13.48
C ASN A 94 -2.96 -11.00 -14.04
N SER A 95 -3.57 -9.84 -14.28
CA SER A 95 -4.74 -9.77 -15.14
C SER A 95 -4.46 -8.78 -16.26
N SER A 96 -4.67 -9.21 -17.50
CA SER A 96 -4.21 -8.55 -18.72
C SER A 96 -4.75 -7.12 -18.95
N ASN A 97 -5.69 -6.66 -18.13
CA ASN A 97 -6.31 -5.33 -18.19
C ASN A 97 -6.14 -4.54 -16.87
N PHE A 98 -5.16 -4.93 -16.06
CA PHE A 98 -4.93 -4.35 -14.75
C PHE A 98 -3.54 -3.74 -14.72
N CYS A 99 -3.50 -2.41 -14.77
CA CYS A 99 -2.31 -1.59 -14.66
C CYS A 99 -2.49 -0.70 -13.43
N ILE A 100 -1.45 -0.56 -12.63
CA ILE A 100 -1.42 0.30 -11.44
C ILE A 100 -0.29 1.32 -11.48
N ASP A 101 0.45 1.38 -12.60
CA ASP A 101 1.67 2.17 -12.71
C ASP A 101 1.43 3.65 -12.47
N GLU A 102 0.29 4.21 -12.88
CA GLU A 102 -0.07 5.63 -12.69
C GLU A 102 -0.85 5.89 -11.40
N GLU A 103 -1.51 4.86 -10.87
CA GLU A 103 -2.33 4.89 -9.67
C GLU A 103 -1.56 4.58 -8.39
N LEU A 104 -0.29 4.21 -8.51
CA LEU A 104 0.59 3.88 -7.39
C LEU A 104 1.20 5.14 -6.76
N LEU A 105 1.23 5.17 -5.43
CA LEU A 105 2.05 6.06 -4.62
C LEU A 105 2.86 5.22 -3.65
N LEU A 106 4.16 5.47 -3.61
CA LEU A 106 5.08 4.91 -2.64
C LEU A 106 5.60 6.01 -1.73
N CYS A 107 5.73 5.72 -0.44
CA CYS A 107 6.34 6.60 0.55
C CYS A 107 7.37 5.81 1.32
N ALA A 108 8.65 6.11 1.10
CA ALA A 108 9.74 5.55 1.87
C ALA A 108 10.13 6.51 2.99
N THR A 109 10.31 6.01 4.20
CA THR A 109 10.83 6.79 5.33
C THR A 109 12.19 6.28 5.76
N HIS A 110 12.99 7.18 6.33
CA HIS A 110 14.23 6.83 7.01
C HIS A 110 14.51 7.82 8.14
N THR A 111 15.30 7.42 9.11
CA THR A 111 15.72 8.29 10.22
C THR A 111 17.13 8.80 9.97
N ILE A 112 17.35 10.07 10.32
CA ILE A 112 18.68 10.69 10.42
C ILE A 112 18.65 11.66 11.60
N GLU A 113 19.57 11.53 12.55
CA GLU A 113 19.77 12.48 13.65
C GLU A 113 18.46 12.79 14.40
N GLN A 114 17.71 11.75 14.75
CA GLN A 114 16.41 11.81 15.43
C GLN A 114 15.24 12.40 14.60
N ASN A 115 15.46 12.83 13.36
CA ASN A 115 14.39 13.32 12.49
C ASN A 115 13.91 12.24 11.51
N LEU A 116 12.61 12.24 11.18
CA LEU A 116 12.04 11.31 10.21
C LEU A 116 11.98 11.98 8.84
N LYS A 117 12.81 11.52 7.91
CA LYS A 117 12.77 11.95 6.51
C LYS A 117 11.89 11.02 5.71
N TYR A 118 11.22 11.56 4.70
CA TYR A 118 10.40 10.81 3.78
C TYR A 118 10.68 11.19 2.33
N ILE A 119 10.45 10.22 1.44
CA ILE A 119 10.44 10.38 -0.01
C ILE A 119 9.13 9.75 -0.49
N ILE A 120 8.24 10.57 -1.03
CA ILE A 120 7.00 10.12 -1.67
C ILE A 120 7.22 10.18 -3.18
N LYS A 121 6.93 9.08 -3.86
CA LYS A 121 6.98 8.98 -5.31
C LYS A 121 5.63 8.49 -5.84
N ALA A 122 5.05 9.26 -6.75
CA ALA A 122 3.87 8.87 -7.49
C ALA A 122 4.26 8.14 -8.78
N GLY A 123 3.32 7.33 -9.27
CA GLY A 123 3.44 6.55 -10.49
C GLY A 123 3.80 7.36 -11.75
N ASN A 124 3.28 8.59 -11.83
CA ASN A 124 3.58 9.56 -12.88
C ASN A 124 5.00 10.17 -12.81
N GLY A 125 5.83 9.75 -11.85
CA GLY A 125 7.20 10.23 -11.66
C GLY A 125 7.34 11.48 -10.79
N GLN A 126 6.25 12.03 -10.25
CA GLN A 126 6.34 13.13 -9.27
C GLN A 126 6.96 12.64 -7.96
N ILE A 127 7.95 13.38 -7.47
CA ILE A 127 8.66 13.07 -6.23
C ILE A 127 8.50 14.24 -5.26
N SER A 128 8.20 13.94 -4.01
CA SER A 128 8.12 14.89 -2.89
C SER A 128 9.00 14.38 -1.75
N GLU A 129 9.97 15.17 -1.35
CA GLU A 129 10.84 14.87 -0.23
C GLU A 129 10.57 15.83 0.92
N GLY A 130 10.71 15.35 2.14
CA GLY A 130 10.57 16.22 3.30
C GLY A 130 11.11 15.62 4.58
N ASN A 131 11.06 16.45 5.61
CA ASN A 131 11.46 16.10 6.96
C ASN A 131 10.30 16.36 7.93
N ILE A 132 10.16 15.50 8.92
CA ILE A 132 9.13 15.57 9.94
C ILE A 132 9.78 15.32 11.31
N GLU A 133 9.54 16.24 12.23
CA GLU A 133 10.04 16.14 13.61
C GLU A 133 9.28 15.07 14.43
N ASN A 134 7.97 14.95 14.19
CA ASN A 134 7.09 13.98 14.84
C ASN A 134 6.46 13.03 13.81
N PRO A 135 6.71 11.71 13.91
CA PRO A 135 6.11 10.69 13.02
C PRO A 135 4.59 10.76 12.89
N ALA A 136 3.87 11.30 13.89
CA ALA A 136 2.42 11.49 13.83
C ALA A 136 1.95 12.34 12.63
N PHE A 137 2.79 13.23 12.11
CA PHE A 137 2.44 14.04 10.94
C PHE A 137 2.62 13.31 9.59
N LEU A 138 3.19 12.09 9.57
CA LEU A 138 3.43 11.36 8.33
C LEU A 138 2.13 11.06 7.57
N GLU A 139 1.07 10.66 8.28
CA GLU A 139 -0.25 10.41 7.68
C GLU A 139 -0.79 11.66 6.97
N SER A 140 -0.70 12.82 7.62
CA SER A 140 -1.12 14.11 7.04
C SER A 140 -0.32 14.45 5.78
N ARG A 141 1.00 14.18 5.78
CA ARG A 141 1.86 14.39 4.59
C ARG A 141 1.51 13.45 3.44
N ILE A 142 1.23 12.18 3.73
CA ILE A 142 0.79 11.21 2.73
C ILE A 142 -0.56 11.64 2.14
N ASN A 143 -1.53 12.01 2.98
CA ASN A 143 -2.84 12.49 2.51
C ASN A 143 -2.74 13.79 1.71
N GLN A 144 -1.84 14.70 2.11
CA GLN A 144 -1.56 15.90 1.32
C GLN A 144 -1.01 15.52 -0.07
N ALA A 145 -0.06 14.59 -0.15
CA ALA A 145 0.50 14.14 -1.41
C ALA A 145 -0.56 13.44 -2.29
N ILE A 146 -1.39 12.56 -1.72
CA ILE A 146 -2.51 11.91 -2.43
C ILE A 146 -3.44 12.98 -3.05
N ASN A 147 -3.86 13.96 -2.25
CA ASN A 147 -4.77 15.00 -2.73
C ASN A 147 -4.11 15.95 -3.74
N GLN A 148 -2.79 16.15 -3.68
CA GLN A 148 -2.06 16.94 -4.68
C GLN A 148 -1.90 16.19 -6.00
N TYR A 149 -1.52 14.92 -5.95
CA TYR A 149 -1.25 14.14 -7.16
C TYR A 149 -2.53 13.80 -7.92
N TRP A 150 -3.65 13.61 -7.21
CA TRP A 150 -4.94 13.37 -7.81
C TRP A 150 -5.96 14.47 -7.50
N ALA A 151 -5.54 15.74 -7.56
CA ALA A 151 -6.37 16.91 -7.24
C ALA A 151 -7.67 17.03 -8.06
N ASN A 152 -7.72 16.41 -9.24
CA ASN A 152 -8.87 16.45 -10.16
C ASN A 152 -9.84 15.28 -9.97
N SER A 153 -9.64 14.38 -9.01
CA SER A 153 -10.61 13.31 -8.75
C SER A 153 -11.78 13.80 -7.91
N GLU A 154 -13.00 13.41 -8.28
CA GLU A 154 -14.23 13.79 -7.57
C GLU A 154 -14.27 13.31 -6.11
N ASP A 155 -13.55 12.23 -5.77
CA ASP A 155 -13.48 11.67 -4.43
C ASP A 155 -12.12 11.92 -3.76
N ALA A 156 -12.13 12.67 -2.66
CA ALA A 156 -10.95 12.82 -1.80
C ALA A 156 -10.60 11.46 -1.18
N SER A 157 -9.44 10.91 -1.58
CA SER A 157 -8.93 9.67 -1.02
C SER A 157 -8.05 10.00 0.18
N ASN A 158 -8.47 9.55 1.37
CA ASN A 158 -7.68 9.65 2.58
C ASN A 158 -7.28 8.26 3.06
N VAL A 159 -6.03 8.14 3.50
CA VAL A 159 -5.49 6.97 4.16
C VAL A 159 -5.42 7.26 5.65
N PHE A 160 -5.85 6.28 6.45
CA PHE A 160 -5.71 6.29 7.89
C PHE A 160 -4.72 5.21 8.28
N ILE A 161 -3.51 5.59 8.66
CA ILE A 161 -2.44 4.69 9.07
C ILE A 161 -2.54 4.43 10.59
N ASN A 162 -3.00 5.45 11.34
CA ASN A 162 -3.14 5.40 12.80
C ASN A 162 -4.60 5.49 13.27
N GLY A 163 -5.53 4.79 12.61
CA GLY A 163 -6.94 4.77 13.00
C GLY A 163 -7.24 4.29 14.43
N ASN A 164 -6.24 3.78 15.16
CA ASN A 164 -6.31 3.44 16.57
C ASN A 164 -5.13 4.05 17.34
N GLU A 165 -5.40 5.12 18.10
CA GLU A 165 -4.43 5.88 18.91
C GLU A 165 -3.69 5.03 19.95
N LYS A 166 -4.20 3.83 20.29
CA LYS A 166 -3.63 2.96 21.33
C LYS A 166 -2.66 1.89 20.81
N THR A 167 -2.59 1.64 19.49
CA THR A 167 -1.90 0.44 18.98
C THR A 167 -0.86 0.68 17.89
N ASN A 168 -0.96 1.75 17.10
CA ASN A 168 -0.01 2.01 16.02
C ASN A 168 0.54 3.42 16.15
N ILE A 169 1.67 3.56 16.83
CA ILE A 169 2.50 4.75 16.73
C ILE A 169 3.46 4.45 15.58
N ILE A 170 3.47 5.28 14.54
CA ILE A 170 4.54 5.24 13.54
C ILE A 170 5.83 5.55 14.31
N GLU A 171 6.64 4.54 14.56
CA GLU A 171 7.91 4.72 15.25
C GLU A 171 8.93 5.33 14.28
N LYS A 172 10.01 5.89 14.82
CA LYS A 172 11.12 6.36 13.99
C LYS A 172 11.82 5.13 13.40
N GLY A 173 11.78 4.97 12.08
CA GLY A 173 12.40 3.84 11.40
C GLY A 173 12.31 3.90 9.88
N VAL A 174 12.78 2.82 9.26
CA VAL A 174 12.79 2.64 7.80
C VAL A 174 11.55 1.86 7.38
N TYR A 175 10.63 2.54 6.71
CA TYR A 175 9.35 1.96 6.29
C TYR A 175 9.09 2.25 4.83
N LEU A 176 8.33 1.36 4.19
CA LEU A 176 7.72 1.58 2.90
C LEU A 176 6.21 1.50 3.05
N PHE A 177 5.55 2.58 2.67
CA PHE A 177 4.12 2.66 2.52
C PHE A 177 3.78 2.65 1.03
N ALA A 178 2.79 1.87 0.65
CA ALA A 178 2.24 1.86 -0.70
C ALA A 178 0.74 2.17 -0.67
N PHE A 179 0.29 2.93 -1.65
CA PHE A 179 -1.12 3.24 -1.89
C PHE A 179 -1.41 3.06 -3.37
N ILE A 180 -2.46 2.31 -3.69
CA ILE A 180 -2.96 2.16 -5.05
C ILE A 180 -4.35 2.76 -5.09
N LYS A 181 -4.53 3.79 -5.91
CA LYS A 181 -5.80 4.49 -6.05
C LYS A 181 -6.73 3.81 -7.04
N ASP A 182 -8.03 3.91 -6.81
CA ASP A 182 -9.09 3.68 -7.79
C ASP A 182 -9.00 2.37 -8.59
N ILE A 183 -8.65 1.30 -7.88
CA ILE A 183 -8.60 -0.05 -8.44
C ILE A 183 -10.00 -0.49 -8.85
N LYS A 184 -10.19 -0.78 -10.13
CA LYS A 184 -11.43 -1.30 -10.69
C LYS A 184 -11.49 -2.83 -10.55
N ILE A 185 -12.38 -3.31 -9.70
CA ILE A 185 -12.62 -4.74 -9.48
C ILE A 185 -13.94 -5.13 -10.13
N LYS A 186 -13.87 -6.06 -11.08
CA LYS A 186 -15.04 -6.57 -11.82
C LYS A 186 -15.60 -7.83 -11.16
N GLY A 187 -16.88 -7.81 -10.83
CA GLY A 187 -17.67 -8.97 -10.38
C GLY A 187 -18.17 -9.82 -11.55
N LEU A 188 -19.29 -10.51 -11.34
CA LEU A 188 -20.06 -11.22 -12.38
C LEU A 188 -20.70 -10.22 -13.35
N TYR A 189 -21.31 -9.15 -12.84
CA TYR A 189 -21.97 -8.13 -13.65
C TYR A 189 -21.74 -6.70 -13.14
N SER A 190 -21.33 -6.53 -11.89
CA SER A 190 -21.00 -5.21 -11.35
C SER A 190 -19.50 -4.91 -11.45
N GLN A 191 -19.15 -3.63 -11.34
CA GLN A 191 -17.77 -3.16 -11.19
C GLN A 191 -17.73 -2.19 -10.03
N ARG A 192 -16.73 -2.32 -9.17
CA ARG A 192 -16.50 -1.41 -8.03
C ARG A 192 -15.09 -0.85 -8.09
N THR A 193 -14.97 0.41 -7.72
CA THR A 193 -13.69 1.10 -7.56
C THR A 193 -13.32 1.10 -6.08
N THR A 194 -12.06 0.79 -5.76
CA THR A 194 -11.57 0.78 -4.38
C THR A 194 -10.10 1.19 -4.35
N SER A 195 -9.69 1.89 -3.30
CA SER A 195 -8.27 2.19 -3.06
C SER A 195 -7.73 1.24 -1.99
N LEU A 196 -6.47 0.83 -2.13
CA LEU A 196 -5.80 -0.06 -1.19
C LEU A 196 -4.53 0.60 -0.67
N SER A 197 -4.20 0.32 0.59
CA SER A 197 -2.97 0.79 1.24
C SER A 197 -2.30 -0.37 1.97
N SER A 198 -0.97 -0.42 1.95
CA SER A 198 -0.18 -1.41 2.68
C SER A 198 1.11 -0.77 3.20
N PHE A 199 1.64 -1.33 4.28
CA PHE A 199 2.76 -0.77 5.04
C PHE A 199 3.68 -1.90 5.50
N ALA A 200 4.98 -1.76 5.26
CA ALA A 200 6.00 -2.67 5.80
C ALA A 200 7.21 -1.91 6.34
N GLY A 201 7.83 -2.45 7.38
CA GLY A 201 9.13 -2.01 7.88
C GLY A 201 10.27 -2.83 7.29
N ALA A 202 11.42 -2.18 7.08
CA ALA A 202 12.62 -2.85 6.60
C ALA A 202 13.12 -3.85 7.66
N LYS A 203 13.07 -5.14 7.32
CA LYS A 203 13.69 -6.19 8.14
C LYS A 203 15.10 -6.42 7.60
N VAL A 204 16.08 -5.68 8.09
CA VAL A 204 17.49 -5.89 7.72
C VAL A 204 17.95 -7.21 8.35
N GLU A 205 17.84 -8.32 7.63
CA GLU A 205 18.40 -9.62 8.02
C GLU A 205 19.84 -9.76 7.50
N ARG A 206 20.70 -10.35 8.35
CA ARG A 206 22.07 -10.71 7.96
C ARG A 206 21.98 -11.75 6.85
N LYS A 207 22.46 -11.44 5.63
CA LYS A 207 23.01 -12.49 4.77
C LYS A 207 24.30 -12.96 5.47
N LYS A 208 24.23 -14.15 6.07
CA LYS A 208 25.41 -14.88 6.55
C LYS A 208 26.21 -15.39 5.37
#